data_AF-A0A812X7X9-F1
#
_entry.id   AF-A0A812X7X9-F1
#
_cell.length_a   1.000
_cell.length_b   1.000
_cell.length_c   1.000
_cell.angle_alpha   90.00
_cell.angle_beta   90.00
_cell.angle_gamma   90.00
#
_symmetry.space_group_name_H-M   'P 1'
#
loop_
_entity.id
_entity.type
_entity.pdbx_description
1 polymer ?
#
loop_
_entity_poly.entity_id
_entity_poly.type
_entity_poly.pdbx_seq_one_letter_code
_entity_poly.pdbx_strand_id
1 'polypeptide(L)'
;MIDDNFYNTEINLTTHRATPDNVVDLFRRHVVPEVFDVLSLDTDGNQWLLWMNLCKDGGYRPRIVMIEYNVDLPFDEDVAVRYSSYPVHQLCLANLGKFPSMVSASITALRNLGRALGYALVHIGAVDLTFVRADSLHGLSFPAQDDPAGLCALARYQARGRKHLLHRCATGWRQKPAHEILTNSASALSGDFRLNDTDWTFERVLRTYC
;
A
#
# COMPACT_ATOMS: atom_id res chain seq x y z
N MET A 1 3.58 11.53 14.23
CA MET A 1 2.68 10.42 13.92
C MET A 1 1.31 11.01 13.56
N ILE A 2 0.61 10.41 12.59
CA ILE A 2 -0.70 10.90 12.11
C ILE A 2 -1.67 9.73 12.23
N ASP A 3 -2.80 9.95 12.88
CA ASP A 3 -3.87 8.98 13.09
C ASP A 3 -5.22 9.66 12.84
N ASP A 4 -6.26 8.93 12.45
CA ASP A 4 -7.54 9.54 12.08
C ASP A 4 -8.50 9.75 13.27
N ASN A 5 -8.25 9.11 14.41
CA ASN A 5 -9.15 9.07 15.57
C ASN A 5 -8.50 9.51 16.89
N PHE A 6 -7.18 9.39 17.03
CA PHE A 6 -6.47 9.60 18.29
C PHE A 6 -5.54 10.82 18.24
N TYR A 7 -5.29 11.41 19.41
CA TYR A 7 -4.31 12.47 19.61
C TYR A 7 -3.46 12.18 20.85
N ASN A 8 -2.16 12.50 20.80
CA ASN A 8 -1.28 12.43 21.96
C ASN A 8 -0.02 13.27 21.71
N THR A 9 0.10 14.41 22.39
CA THR A 9 1.23 15.34 22.21
C THR A 9 2.55 14.82 22.76
N GLU A 10 2.54 13.89 23.73
CA GLU A 10 3.76 13.31 24.31
C GLU A 10 4.56 12.50 23.30
N ILE A 11 3.89 11.97 22.27
CA ILE A 11 4.49 11.18 21.18
C ILE A 11 4.34 11.86 19.81
N ASN A 12 3.98 13.15 19.79
CA ASN A 12 3.71 13.92 18.57
C ASN A 12 2.68 13.22 17.65
N LEU A 13 1.61 12.69 18.23
CA LEU A 13 0.46 12.11 17.53
C LEU A 13 -0.59 13.19 17.29
N THR A 14 -0.93 13.37 16.01
CA THR A 14 -1.89 14.37 15.53
C THR A 14 -3.06 13.71 14.81
N THR A 15 -4.25 14.30 14.91
CA THR A 15 -5.48 13.70 14.40
C THR A 15 -5.82 14.21 13.00
N HIS A 16 -5.45 13.45 11.97
CA HIS A 16 -5.76 13.72 10.58
C HIS A 16 -5.94 12.43 9.79
N ARG A 17 -6.99 12.38 8.95
CA ARG A 17 -7.11 11.32 7.94
C ARG A 17 -6.24 11.64 6.73
N ALA A 18 -5.20 10.83 6.51
CA ALA A 18 -4.35 10.92 5.33
C ALA A 18 -5.05 10.34 4.09
N THR A 19 -5.00 11.07 2.98
CA THR A 19 -5.54 10.67 1.67
C THR A 19 -4.54 11.00 0.56
N PRO A 20 -4.65 10.37 -0.61
CA PRO A 20 -3.83 10.73 -1.76
C PRO A 20 -3.88 12.23 -2.12
N ASP A 21 -5.00 12.89 -1.83
CA ASP A 21 -5.22 14.32 -2.11
C ASP A 21 -4.54 15.26 -1.11
N ASN A 22 -4.30 14.83 0.13
CA ASN A 22 -3.87 15.72 1.21
C ASN A 22 -2.53 15.36 1.86
N VAL A 23 -2.00 14.15 1.63
CA VAL A 23 -0.90 13.59 2.44
C VAL A 23 0.38 14.42 2.36
N VAL A 24 0.68 14.99 1.18
CA VAL A 24 1.85 15.85 0.98
C VAL A 24 1.72 17.14 1.78
N ASP A 25 0.54 17.76 1.77
CA ASP A 25 0.29 18.99 2.53
C ASP A 25 0.25 18.75 4.04
N LEU A 26 -0.21 17.57 4.47
CA LEU A 26 -0.10 17.14 5.87
C LEU A 26 1.37 17.05 6.30
N PHE A 27 2.23 16.39 5.52
CA PHE A 27 3.66 16.28 5.85
C PHE A 27 4.34 17.65 5.90
N ARG A 28 4.02 18.55 4.96
CA ARG A 28 4.52 19.93 4.96
C ARG A 28 4.06 20.71 6.20
N ARG A 29 2.78 20.61 6.54
CA ARG A 29 2.19 21.28 7.73
C ARG A 29 2.85 20.82 9.03
N HIS A 30 3.16 19.54 9.14
CA HIS A 30 3.85 18.98 10.30
C HIS A 30 5.37 19.09 10.23
N VAL A 31 5.90 19.80 9.22
CA VAL A 31 7.34 20.05 9.03
C VAL A 31 8.14 18.74 9.06
N VAL A 32 7.57 17.69 8.45
CA VAL A 32 8.26 16.41 8.31
C VAL A 32 9.50 16.63 7.44
N PRO A 33 10.70 16.19 7.86
CA PRO A 33 11.89 16.30 7.04
C PRO A 33 11.71 15.56 5.71
N GLU A 34 12.27 16.09 4.62
CA GLU A 34 12.26 15.39 3.32
C GLU A 34 12.97 14.03 3.40
N VAL A 35 14.05 13.95 4.20
CA VAL A 35 14.79 12.72 4.47
C VAL A 35 14.63 12.35 5.95
N PHE A 36 14.06 11.19 6.20
CA PHE A 36 13.85 10.63 7.55
C PHE A 36 14.04 9.11 7.53
N ASP A 37 13.99 8.47 8.69
CA ASP A 37 14.37 7.06 8.82
C ASP A 37 13.28 6.08 8.38
N VAL A 38 12.09 6.18 8.96
CA VAL A 38 11.03 5.17 8.78
C VAL A 38 9.71 5.83 8.40
N LEU A 39 9.13 5.40 7.29
CA LEU A 39 7.75 5.64 6.90
C LEU A 39 6.96 4.36 7.11
N SER A 40 5.96 4.37 8.00
CA SER A 40 4.99 3.28 8.16
C SER A 40 3.64 3.74 7.63
N LEU A 41 3.03 2.95 6.75
CA LEU A 41 1.73 3.24 6.15
C LEU A 41 0.75 2.12 6.46
N ASP A 42 -0.11 2.40 7.43
CA ASP A 42 -1.27 1.58 7.82
C ASP A 42 -2.45 2.54 7.97
N THR A 43 -3.25 2.65 6.89
CA THR A 43 -4.31 3.66 6.73
C THR A 43 -5.60 3.05 6.22
N ASP A 44 -5.77 1.73 6.38
CA ASP A 44 -6.91 0.96 5.89
C ASP A 44 -7.21 1.21 4.38
N GLY A 45 -6.17 1.50 3.61
CA GLY A 45 -6.25 1.72 2.16
C GLY A 45 -5.40 2.86 1.61
N ASN A 46 -5.28 2.88 0.28
CA ASN A 46 -4.53 3.82 -0.55
C ASN A 46 -3.03 3.89 -0.29
N GLN A 47 -2.44 2.99 0.51
CA GLN A 47 -1.04 3.08 0.93
C GLN A 47 -0.09 3.22 -0.28
N TRP A 48 -0.39 2.49 -1.36
CA TRP A 48 0.30 2.62 -2.65
C TRP A 48 0.40 4.06 -3.15
N LEU A 49 -0.72 4.80 -3.16
CA LEU A 49 -0.78 6.17 -3.65
C LEU A 49 -0.24 7.17 -2.65
N LEU A 50 -0.45 6.93 -1.35
CA LEU A 50 0.17 7.75 -0.32
C LEU A 50 1.69 7.74 -0.49
N TRP A 51 2.28 6.56 -0.64
CA TRP A 51 3.72 6.42 -0.87
C TRP A 51 4.16 7.07 -2.18
N MET A 52 3.44 6.81 -3.29
CA MET A 52 3.73 7.41 -4.59
C MET A 52 3.74 8.94 -4.52
N ASN A 53 2.70 9.57 -3.96
CA ASN A 53 2.56 11.02 -3.91
C ASN A 53 3.59 11.64 -2.95
N LEU A 54 3.83 11.02 -1.80
CA LEU A 54 4.87 11.47 -0.87
C LEU A 54 6.24 11.53 -1.55
N CYS A 55 6.62 10.49 -2.30
CA CYS A 55 7.93 10.48 -2.96
C CYS A 55 7.98 11.33 -4.24
N LYS A 56 6.98 11.24 -5.12
CA LYS A 56 6.99 11.95 -6.42
C LYS A 56 6.65 13.43 -6.30
N ASP A 57 5.60 13.76 -5.56
CA ASP A 57 5.08 15.14 -5.49
C ASP A 57 5.61 15.87 -4.25
N GLY A 58 5.81 15.13 -3.15
CA GLY A 58 6.33 15.67 -1.90
C GLY A 58 7.86 15.71 -1.81
N GLY A 59 8.58 14.95 -2.65
CA GLY A 59 10.04 14.84 -2.60
C GLY A 59 10.57 14.06 -1.39
N TYR A 60 9.69 13.39 -0.63
CA TYR A 60 10.07 12.66 0.56
C TYR A 60 10.85 11.39 0.21
N ARG A 61 11.91 11.11 0.97
CA ARG A 61 12.82 9.98 0.79
C ARG A 61 13.10 9.30 2.13
N PRO A 62 12.13 8.60 2.74
CA PRO A 62 12.40 7.76 3.92
C PRO A 62 13.51 6.73 3.63
N ARG A 63 14.29 6.30 4.64
CA ARG A 63 15.28 5.23 4.46
C ARG A 63 14.63 3.84 4.39
N ILE A 64 13.59 3.64 5.19
CA ILE A 64 12.81 2.41 5.29
C ILE A 64 11.33 2.75 5.08
N VAL A 65 10.64 1.96 4.27
CA VAL A 65 9.18 2.05 4.10
C VAL A 65 8.57 0.72 4.51
N MET A 66 7.64 0.76 5.46
CA MET A 66 6.76 -0.33 5.81
C MET A 66 5.37 -0.01 5.29
N ILE A 67 4.81 -0.90 4.47
CA ILE A 67 3.56 -0.65 3.78
C ILE A 67 2.68 -1.88 3.79
N GLU A 68 1.45 -1.71 4.25
CA GLU A 68 0.46 -2.76 4.21
C GLU A 68 0.11 -3.11 2.75
N TYR A 69 0.21 -4.40 2.42
CA TYR A 69 -0.19 -4.92 1.11
C TYR A 69 -1.55 -5.60 1.21
N ASN A 70 -2.20 -5.73 0.06
CA ASN A 70 -3.45 -6.47 0.01
C ASN A 70 -3.16 -7.97 -0.10
N VAL A 71 -3.36 -8.65 1.03
CA VAL A 71 -3.13 -10.08 1.27
C VAL A 71 -4.01 -11.03 0.45
N ASP A 72 -5.11 -10.53 -0.10
CA ASP A 72 -6.02 -11.33 -0.93
C ASP A 72 -5.73 -11.19 -2.43
N LEU A 73 -4.81 -10.29 -2.82
CA LEU A 73 -4.34 -10.17 -4.20
C LEU A 73 -3.23 -11.21 -4.50
N PRO A 74 -3.21 -11.81 -5.70
CA PRO A 74 -2.11 -12.66 -6.10
C PRO A 74 -0.77 -11.94 -5.96
N PHE A 75 0.20 -12.58 -5.32
CA PHE A 75 1.48 -11.94 -5.02
C PHE A 75 2.28 -11.60 -6.28
N ASP A 76 2.07 -12.35 -7.37
CA ASP A 76 2.78 -12.31 -8.64
C ASP A 76 2.09 -11.50 -9.73
N GLU A 77 0.83 -11.07 -9.53
CA GLU A 77 0.15 -10.16 -10.45
C GLU A 77 0.48 -8.70 -10.11
N ASP A 78 0.75 -7.87 -11.11
CA ASP A 78 0.93 -6.42 -10.94
C ASP A 78 -0.43 -5.72 -10.90
N VAL A 79 -1.01 -5.65 -9.70
CA VAL A 79 -2.33 -5.05 -9.49
C VAL A 79 -2.37 -4.11 -8.30
N ALA A 80 -3.01 -2.96 -8.48
CA ALA A 80 -3.38 -2.00 -7.46
C ALA A 80 -4.87 -1.63 -7.62
N VAL A 81 -5.54 -1.30 -6.52
CA VAL A 81 -6.93 -0.81 -6.57
C VAL A 81 -6.93 0.68 -6.90
N ARG A 82 -7.75 1.12 -7.87
CA ARG A 82 -7.88 2.55 -8.20
C ARG A 82 -8.51 3.31 -7.03
N TYR A 83 -8.07 4.54 -6.83
CA TYR A 83 -8.57 5.44 -5.80
C TYR A 83 -9.92 6.05 -6.18
N SER A 84 -10.78 6.15 -5.17
CA SER A 84 -12.03 6.89 -5.22
C SER A 84 -12.05 7.93 -4.11
N SER A 85 -12.49 9.13 -4.44
CA SER A 85 -12.71 10.22 -3.48
C SER A 85 -13.90 9.94 -2.53
N TYR A 86 -14.84 9.07 -2.92
CA TYR A 86 -16.00 8.69 -2.14
C TYR A 86 -15.69 7.66 -1.03
N PRO A 87 -15.83 8.01 0.28
CA PRO A 87 -15.51 7.11 1.40
C PRO A 87 -16.36 5.85 1.45
N VAL A 88 -17.61 5.91 0.99
CA VAL A 88 -18.52 4.76 0.88
C VAL A 88 -18.01 3.68 -0.06
N HIS A 89 -17.20 4.03 -1.07
CA HIS A 89 -16.63 3.03 -1.97
C HIS A 89 -15.63 2.18 -1.19
N GLN A 90 -14.82 2.78 -0.31
CA GLN A 90 -13.93 2.04 0.58
C GLN A 90 -14.71 1.15 1.56
N LEU A 91 -15.80 1.67 2.15
CA LEU A 91 -16.65 0.91 3.08
C LEU A 91 -17.39 -0.24 2.40
N CYS A 92 -17.90 -0.07 1.18
CA CYS A 92 -18.60 -1.13 0.46
C CYS A 92 -17.66 -2.22 -0.04
N LEU A 93 -16.47 -1.84 -0.51
CA LEU A 93 -15.42 -2.78 -0.83
C LEU A 93 -15.03 -3.58 0.44
N ALA A 94 -14.87 -2.92 1.58
CA ALA A 94 -14.50 -3.58 2.85
C ALA A 94 -15.63 -4.44 3.48
N ASN A 95 -16.88 -3.96 3.52
CA ASN A 95 -17.95 -4.56 4.34
C ASN A 95 -18.62 -5.81 3.76
N LEU A 96 -18.42 -6.12 2.47
CA LEU A 96 -19.08 -7.29 1.89
C LEU A 96 -18.24 -8.58 1.90
N GLY A 97 -16.96 -8.56 2.27
CA GLY A 97 -16.09 -9.73 2.09
C GLY A 97 -16.00 -10.25 0.64
N LYS A 98 -16.58 -9.51 -0.32
CA LYS A 98 -16.57 -9.76 -1.77
C LYS A 98 -15.42 -9.02 -2.46
N PHE A 99 -14.77 -8.11 -1.75
CA PHE A 99 -13.58 -7.41 -2.19
C PHE A 99 -12.41 -7.77 -1.29
N PRO A 100 -11.18 -7.84 -1.82
CA PRO A 100 -10.02 -8.10 -0.98
C PRO A 100 -9.94 -7.03 0.12
N SER A 101 -9.84 -7.48 1.38
CA SER A 101 -10.38 -6.76 2.55
C SER A 101 -9.67 -5.45 2.92
N MET A 102 -8.75 -4.94 2.09
CA MET A 102 -7.96 -3.73 2.35
C MET A 102 -7.61 -3.07 1.00
N VAL A 103 -7.88 -1.78 0.84
CA VAL A 103 -7.78 -1.07 -0.46
C VAL A 103 -6.32 -0.70 -0.77
N SER A 104 -5.42 -1.68 -0.90
CA SER A 104 -4.01 -1.47 -1.22
C SER A 104 -3.65 -2.08 -2.59
N ALA A 105 -2.43 -2.57 -2.74
CA ALA A 105 -1.91 -3.19 -3.95
C ALA A 105 -1.27 -4.55 -3.63
N SER A 106 -1.07 -5.34 -4.68
CA SER A 106 -0.36 -6.61 -4.65
C SER A 106 1.11 -6.42 -4.29
N ILE A 107 1.77 -7.51 -3.89
CA ILE A 107 3.21 -7.52 -3.62
C ILE A 107 4.00 -7.08 -4.86
N THR A 108 3.65 -7.63 -6.04
CA THR A 108 4.34 -7.29 -7.29
C THR A 108 4.13 -5.83 -7.68
N ALA A 109 2.92 -5.28 -7.54
CA ALA A 109 2.72 -3.85 -7.73
C ALA A 109 3.63 -3.06 -6.77
N LEU A 110 3.53 -3.26 -5.44
CA LEU A 110 4.34 -2.59 -4.40
C LEU A 110 5.84 -2.65 -4.69
N ARG A 111 6.34 -3.81 -5.14
CA ARG A 111 7.72 -4.00 -5.61
C ARG A 111 8.06 -3.08 -6.78
N ASN A 112 7.19 -2.99 -7.79
CA ASN A 112 7.42 -2.18 -8.98
C ASN A 112 7.44 -0.67 -8.66
N LEU A 113 6.55 -0.17 -7.79
CA LEU A 113 6.64 1.22 -7.31
C LEU A 113 7.91 1.46 -6.52
N GLY A 114 8.25 0.55 -5.58
CA GLY A 114 9.48 0.66 -4.82
C GLY A 114 10.69 0.83 -5.73
N ARG A 115 10.83 -0.03 -6.75
CA ARG A 115 11.89 0.09 -7.76
C ARG A 115 11.86 1.43 -8.50
N ALA A 116 10.68 1.89 -8.91
CA ALA A 116 10.53 3.18 -9.60
C ALA A 116 10.91 4.38 -8.70
N LEU A 117 10.76 4.25 -7.38
CA LEU A 117 11.11 5.26 -6.39
C LEU A 117 12.56 5.11 -5.85
N GLY A 118 13.32 4.09 -6.29
CA GLY A 118 14.70 3.85 -5.82
C GLY A 118 14.79 3.04 -4.52
N TYR A 119 13.85 2.14 -4.29
CA TYR A 119 13.78 1.24 -3.13
C TYR A 119 13.83 -0.23 -3.56
N ALA A 120 14.39 -1.07 -2.69
CA ALA A 120 14.40 -2.52 -2.83
C ALA A 120 13.42 -3.15 -1.83
N LEU A 121 12.62 -4.11 -2.28
CA LEU A 121 11.81 -4.96 -1.40
C LEU A 121 12.71 -5.97 -0.70
N VAL A 122 12.76 -5.97 0.63
CA VAL A 122 13.69 -6.83 1.40
C VAL A 122 12.99 -7.83 2.32
N HIS A 123 11.71 -7.62 2.64
CA HIS A 123 10.97 -8.49 3.54
C HIS A 123 9.46 -8.47 3.28
N ILE A 124 8.82 -9.62 3.49
CA ILE A 124 7.37 -9.80 3.52
C ILE A 124 7.01 -10.27 4.93
N GLY A 125 6.31 -9.41 5.67
CA GLY A 125 5.69 -9.71 6.95
C GLY A 125 4.31 -10.36 6.79
N ALA A 126 3.54 -10.39 7.87
CA ALA A 126 2.18 -10.98 7.84
C ALA A 126 1.24 -10.17 6.93
N VAL A 127 1.22 -8.84 7.11
CA VAL A 127 0.40 -7.89 6.34
C VAL A 127 1.20 -6.73 5.75
N ASP A 128 2.47 -6.58 6.14
CA ASP A 128 3.35 -5.51 5.69
C ASP A 128 4.47 -5.98 4.76
N LEU A 129 4.87 -5.10 3.85
CA LEU A 129 6.10 -5.21 3.09
C LEU A 129 7.11 -4.21 3.63
N THR A 130 8.38 -4.62 3.68
CA THR A 130 9.48 -3.73 4.07
C THR A 130 10.37 -3.44 2.88
N PHE A 131 10.55 -2.15 2.62
CA PHE A 131 11.40 -1.61 1.59
C PHE A 131 12.56 -0.83 2.21
N VAL A 132 13.73 -0.93 1.60
CA VAL A 132 14.91 -0.14 1.97
C VAL A 132 15.34 0.69 0.77
N ARG A 133 15.64 1.97 1.00
CA ARG A 133 16.14 2.87 -0.03
C ARG A 133 17.48 2.34 -0.55
N ALA A 134 17.61 2.19 -1.86
CA ALA A 134 18.73 1.48 -2.47
C ALA A 134 20.10 2.09 -2.12
N ASP A 135 20.16 3.43 -2.04
CA ASP A 135 21.38 4.16 -1.65
C ASP A 135 21.82 3.91 -0.18
N SER A 136 20.93 3.39 0.66
CA SER A 136 21.14 3.15 2.09
C SER A 136 21.57 1.71 2.38
N LEU A 137 21.63 0.85 1.35
CA LEU A 137 22.09 -0.53 1.47
C LEU A 137 23.61 -0.65 1.63
N HIS A 138 24.40 0.29 1.11
CA HIS A 138 25.86 0.31 1.25
C HIS A 138 26.59 -1.03 0.99
N GLY A 139 26.12 -1.81 0.00
CA GLY A 139 26.69 -3.11 -0.35
C GLY A 139 26.10 -4.31 0.42
N LEU A 140 25.14 -4.08 1.32
CA LEU A 140 24.33 -5.13 1.91
C LEU A 140 23.33 -5.67 0.88
N SER A 141 23.09 -6.98 0.94
CA SER A 141 22.07 -7.67 0.16
C SER A 141 21.20 -8.52 1.07
N PHE A 142 19.89 -8.52 0.83
CA PHE A 142 18.95 -9.34 1.58
C PHE A 142 18.63 -10.65 0.83
N PRO A 143 18.37 -11.76 1.54
CA PRO A 143 17.86 -12.98 0.92
C PRO A 143 16.58 -12.72 0.14
N ALA A 144 16.53 -13.19 -1.12
CA ALA A 144 15.42 -12.97 -2.05
C ALA A 144 15.02 -11.49 -2.25
N GLN A 145 15.96 -10.54 -2.08
CA GLN A 145 15.70 -9.12 -2.35
C GLN A 145 15.09 -8.92 -3.75
N ASP A 146 14.00 -8.14 -3.80
CA ASP A 146 13.22 -7.86 -5.02
C ASP A 146 12.66 -9.09 -5.75
N ASP A 147 12.63 -10.26 -5.10
CA ASP A 147 12.03 -11.50 -5.58
C ASP A 147 10.78 -11.86 -4.74
N PRO A 148 9.56 -11.44 -5.18
CA PRO A 148 8.32 -11.76 -4.48
C PRO A 148 8.12 -13.26 -4.22
N ALA A 149 8.49 -14.14 -5.16
CA ALA A 149 8.32 -15.57 -5.00
C ALA A 149 9.26 -16.13 -3.92
N GLY A 150 10.53 -15.76 -3.97
CA GLY A 150 11.53 -16.12 -2.98
C GLY A 150 11.20 -15.58 -1.59
N LEU A 151 10.77 -14.32 -1.49
CA LEU A 151 10.35 -13.71 -0.22
C LEU A 151 9.10 -14.39 0.34
N CYS A 152 8.11 -14.73 -0.49
CA CYS A 152 6.95 -15.50 -0.08
C CYS A 152 7.33 -16.91 0.41
N ALA A 153 8.32 -17.55 -0.23
CA ALA A 153 8.83 -18.84 0.24
C ALA A 153 9.55 -18.72 1.60
N LEU A 154 10.38 -17.68 1.79
CA LEU A 154 11.04 -17.39 3.06
C LEU A 154 10.03 -17.07 4.17
N ALA A 155 9.04 -16.24 3.87
CA ALA A 155 7.97 -15.90 4.80
C ALA A 155 7.27 -17.20 5.24
N ARG A 156 6.77 -18.02 4.31
CA ARG A 156 6.13 -19.32 4.60
C ARG A 156 7.00 -20.23 5.47
N TYR A 157 8.30 -20.28 5.21
CA TYR A 157 9.24 -21.04 6.02
C TYR A 157 9.30 -20.51 7.47
N GLN A 158 9.37 -19.20 7.66
CA GLN A 158 9.47 -18.55 8.97
C GLN A 158 8.24 -18.72 9.87
N ALA A 159 7.02 -18.89 9.34
CA ALA A 159 5.87 -19.22 10.22
C ALA A 159 5.64 -20.72 10.43
N ARG A 160 6.46 -21.62 9.86
CA ARG A 160 6.40 -23.02 10.27
C ARG A 160 6.72 -23.09 11.77
N GLY A 161 5.70 -23.38 12.58
CA GLY A 161 5.79 -23.41 14.04
C GLY A 161 5.03 -22.28 14.77
N ARG A 162 4.52 -21.27 14.06
CA ARG A 162 3.74 -20.16 14.65
C ARG A 162 2.32 -20.14 14.09
N LYS A 163 1.41 -20.92 14.69
CA LYS A 163 0.02 -21.13 14.24
C LYS A 163 -0.81 -19.83 14.06
N HIS A 164 -0.37 -18.70 14.60
CA HIS A 164 -1.06 -17.40 14.52
C HIS A 164 -0.54 -16.50 13.38
N LEU A 165 0.61 -16.81 12.76
CA LEU A 165 1.11 -16.06 11.60
C LEU A 165 0.55 -16.69 10.32
N LEU A 166 -0.60 -16.20 9.89
CA LEU A 166 -1.15 -16.55 8.58
C LEU A 166 -0.29 -15.88 7.51
N HIS A 167 0.47 -16.67 6.74
CA HIS A 167 1.12 -16.17 5.54
C HIS A 167 0.10 -15.96 4.45
N ARG A 168 0.02 -14.75 3.92
CA ARG A 168 -0.96 -14.39 2.92
C ARG A 168 -0.32 -13.91 1.62
N CYS A 169 0.63 -14.69 1.12
CA CYS A 169 1.01 -14.66 -0.29
C CYS A 169 0.00 -15.49 -1.10
N ALA A 170 -1.14 -14.88 -1.43
CA ALA A 170 -2.16 -15.51 -2.26
C ALA A 170 -1.60 -15.83 -3.65
N THR A 171 -1.90 -17.02 -4.17
CA THR A 171 -1.44 -17.48 -5.50
C THR A 171 -2.52 -17.32 -6.58
N GLY A 172 -3.61 -16.63 -6.25
CA GLY A 172 -4.78 -16.53 -7.09
C GLY A 172 -5.89 -15.74 -6.41
N TRP A 173 -6.86 -15.30 -7.20
CA TRP A 173 -7.99 -14.52 -6.74
C TRP A 173 -9.01 -15.39 -6.03
N ARG A 174 -9.46 -14.97 -4.84
CA ARG A 174 -10.71 -15.52 -4.25
C ARG A 174 -11.91 -15.12 -5.11
N GLN A 175 -11.97 -13.84 -5.47
CA GLN A 175 -12.94 -13.25 -6.38
C GLN A 175 -12.24 -12.09 -7.09
N LYS A 176 -12.11 -12.16 -8.42
CA LYS A 176 -11.53 -11.07 -9.21
C LYS A 176 -12.62 -10.05 -9.52
N PRO A 177 -12.43 -8.78 -9.15
CA PRO A 177 -13.43 -7.77 -9.43
C PRO A 177 -13.36 -7.27 -10.88
N ALA A 178 -14.24 -6.33 -11.21
CA ALA A 178 -14.27 -5.72 -12.53
C ALA A 178 -12.93 -5.01 -12.81
N HIS A 179 -12.45 -5.11 -14.05
CA HIS A 179 -11.16 -4.55 -14.43
C HIS A 179 -11.09 -3.02 -14.29
N GLU A 180 -12.23 -2.30 -14.38
CA GLU A 180 -12.24 -0.83 -14.34
C GLU A 180 -11.89 -0.27 -12.96
N ILE A 181 -11.93 -1.07 -11.90
CA ILE A 181 -11.50 -0.65 -10.56
C ILE A 181 -10.06 -1.07 -10.21
N LEU A 182 -9.39 -1.78 -11.12
CA LEU A 182 -8.02 -2.24 -10.96
C LEU A 182 -7.09 -1.49 -11.92
N THR A 183 -5.96 -1.06 -11.43
CA THR A 183 -4.84 -0.55 -12.24
C THR A 183 -3.60 -1.43 -12.00
N ASN A 184 -2.51 -1.13 -12.70
CA ASN A 184 -1.20 -1.75 -12.48
C ASN A 184 -0.17 -0.65 -12.17
N SER A 185 1.02 -1.06 -11.76
CA SER A 185 2.06 -0.11 -11.36
C SER A 185 2.42 0.89 -12.45
N ALA A 186 2.58 0.45 -13.70
CA ALA A 186 2.95 1.30 -14.82
C ALA A 186 1.86 2.34 -15.16
N SER A 187 0.61 1.90 -15.27
CA SER A 187 -0.56 2.75 -15.50
C SER A 187 -0.73 3.78 -14.39
N ALA A 188 -0.67 3.36 -13.13
CA ALA A 188 -0.77 4.25 -11.98
C ALA A 188 0.34 5.32 -11.98
N LEU A 189 1.59 4.92 -12.28
CA LEU A 189 2.72 5.84 -12.37
C LEU A 189 2.57 6.88 -13.51
N SER A 190 1.77 6.58 -14.54
CA SER A 190 1.40 7.50 -15.63
C SER A 190 0.14 8.32 -15.38
N GLY A 191 -0.51 8.17 -14.21
CA GLY A 191 -1.70 8.95 -13.82
C GLY A 191 -3.02 8.18 -13.86
N ASP A 192 -3.06 6.94 -14.37
CA ASP A 192 -4.26 6.09 -14.35
C ASP A 192 -4.37 5.36 -13.00
N PHE A 193 -4.69 6.13 -11.96
CA PHE A 193 -4.86 5.62 -10.60
C PHE A 193 -6.17 6.03 -9.95
N ARG A 194 -6.97 6.92 -10.56
CA ARG A 194 -8.27 7.34 -10.04
C ARG A 194 -9.38 6.68 -10.81
N LEU A 195 -10.43 6.27 -10.10
CA LEU A 195 -11.71 5.97 -10.71
C LEU A 195 -12.31 7.24 -11.30
N ASN A 196 -12.92 7.11 -12.48
CA ASN A 196 -13.67 8.21 -13.05
C ASN A 196 -14.97 8.39 -12.26
N ASP A 197 -15.04 9.46 -11.46
CA ASP A 197 -16.19 9.76 -10.60
C ASP A 197 -17.51 9.97 -11.39
N THR A 198 -17.44 10.27 -12.70
CA THR A 198 -18.66 10.35 -13.55
C THR A 198 -19.22 9.00 -13.93
N ASP A 199 -18.36 8.00 -14.14
CA ASP A 199 -18.76 6.66 -14.55
C ASP A 199 -19.01 5.75 -13.34
N TRP A 200 -18.34 6.02 -12.23
CA TRP A 200 -18.41 5.30 -10.97
C TRP A 200 -19.13 6.13 -9.91
N THR A 201 -20.38 6.49 -10.18
CA THR A 201 -21.20 7.21 -9.19
C THR A 201 -21.44 6.35 -7.95
N PHE A 202 -21.76 7.03 -6.85
CA PHE A 202 -22.19 6.42 -5.60
C PHE A 202 -23.23 5.32 -5.81
N GLU A 203 -24.27 5.58 -6.60
CA GLU A 203 -25.35 4.64 -6.86
C GLU A 203 -24.87 3.40 -7.63
N ARG A 204 -23.93 3.57 -8.58
CA ARG A 204 -23.36 2.45 -9.32
C ARG A 204 -22.55 1.55 -8.40
N VAL A 205 -21.70 2.12 -7.54
CA VAL A 205 -20.91 1.34 -6.57
C VAL A 205 -21.83 0.62 -5.59
N LEU A 206 -22.86 1.32 -5.07
CA LEU A 206 -23.88 0.68 -4.23
C LEU A 206 -24.52 -0.55 -4.88
N ARG A 207 -25.00 -0.41 -6.12
CA ARG A 207 -25.65 -1.53 -6.84
C ARG A 207 -24.70 -2.67 -7.19
N THR A 208 -23.43 -2.36 -7.45
CA THR A 208 -22.46 -3.35 -7.92
C THR A 208 -21.84 -4.12 -6.75
N TYR A 209 -21.65 -3.46 -5.61
CA TYR A 209 -20.75 -3.92 -4.56
C TYR A 209 -21.25 -3.81 -3.10
N CYS A 210 -22.50 -3.44 -2.76
CA CYS A 210 -22.95 -3.25 -1.35
C CYS A 210 -24.13 -4.14 -0.86
#